data_AF-A0A7S2IV92-F1
#
_entry.id   AF-A0A7S2IV92-F1
#
_cell.length_a   1.000
_cell.length_b   1.000
_cell.length_c   1.000
_cell.angle_alpha   90.00
_cell.angle_beta   90.00
_cell.angle_gamma   90.00
#
_symmetry.space_group_name_H-M   'P 1'
#
loop_
_entity.id
_entity.type
_entity.pdbx_description
1 polymer ?
#
loop_
_entity_poly.entity_id
_entity_poly.type
_entity_poly.pdbx_seq_one_letter_code
_entity_poly.pdbx_strand_id
1 'polypeptide(L)'
;EAYDCEANPHMCKAPFHCDQWTHQDTLDIRMHGLATSDNHPNLRSWCMPGLERYASTVVKECIVNKDLKTSAKVSMQRTFNDWSDEIDASYCFAEGHCTNHVVTDNTTLSDMEKMCDYRFGDRRGWT
;
A
#
# COMPACT_ATOMS: atom_id res chain seq x y z
N GLU A 1 -2.92 19.80 -9.07
CA GLU A 1 -2.86 20.50 -7.78
C GLU A 1 -1.69 19.95 -7.01
N ALA A 2 -1.03 20.76 -6.17
CA ALA A 2 0.11 20.29 -5.37
C ALA A 2 -0.38 19.48 -4.16
N TYR A 3 0.37 18.45 -3.75
CA TYR A 3 0.02 17.60 -2.62
C TYR A 3 0.10 18.35 -1.29
N ASP A 4 -0.86 18.14 -0.38
CA ASP A 4 -0.87 18.78 0.94
C ASP A 4 0.11 18.12 1.92
N CYS A 5 1.33 18.66 1.95
CA CYS A 5 2.39 18.21 2.84
C CYS A 5 2.23 18.70 4.29
N GLU A 6 1.34 19.65 4.57
CA GLU A 6 1.06 20.08 5.95
C GLU A 6 0.18 19.05 6.64
N ALA A 7 -0.86 18.56 5.93
CA ALA A 7 -1.72 17.50 6.45
C ALA A 7 -1.02 16.13 6.53
N ASN A 8 -0.17 15.80 5.55
CA ASN A 8 0.49 14.49 5.47
C ASN A 8 2.00 14.63 5.15
N PRO A 9 2.82 15.16 6.08
CA PRO A 9 4.23 15.47 5.83
C PRO A 9 5.10 14.25 5.52
N HIS A 10 4.70 13.05 5.95
CA HIS A 10 5.41 11.80 5.64
C HIS A 10 5.29 11.40 4.16
N MET A 11 4.23 11.82 3.47
CA MET A 11 4.02 11.53 2.03
C MET A 11 4.92 12.38 1.12
N CYS A 12 5.41 13.53 1.60
CA CYS A 12 6.32 14.40 0.84
C CYS A 12 7.80 14.12 1.12
N LYS A 13 8.10 13.05 1.84
CA LYS A 13 9.47 12.61 2.15
C LYS A 13 9.79 11.33 1.40
N ALA A 14 11.08 10.98 1.35
CA ALA A 14 11.49 9.68 0.84
C ALA A 14 10.79 8.55 1.61
N PRO A 15 10.35 7.46 0.95
CA PRO A 15 10.54 7.17 -0.48
C PRO A 15 9.42 7.68 -1.41
N PHE A 16 8.44 8.43 -0.92
CA PHE A 16 7.20 8.75 -1.66
C PHE A 16 7.32 9.99 -2.57
N HIS A 17 7.80 11.11 -2.02
CA HIS A 17 7.92 12.39 -2.73
C HIS A 17 6.65 12.79 -3.50
N CYS A 18 5.49 12.76 -2.83
CA CYS A 18 4.20 13.09 -3.46
C CYS A 18 4.08 14.58 -3.85
N ASP A 19 4.87 15.46 -3.26
CA ASP A 19 5.06 16.85 -3.67
C ASP A 19 5.61 16.98 -5.10
N GLN A 20 6.27 15.93 -5.58
CA GLN A 20 6.86 15.85 -6.92
C GLN A 20 6.05 14.96 -7.86
N TRP A 21 4.85 14.52 -7.45
CA TRP A 21 3.98 13.69 -8.27
C TRP A 21 3.33 14.50 -9.38
N THR A 22 3.38 13.99 -10.61
CA THR A 22 2.88 14.65 -11.80
C THR A 22 1.76 13.85 -12.47
N HIS A 23 1.07 14.49 -13.41
CA HIS A 23 0.11 13.78 -14.26
C HIS A 23 0.78 12.68 -15.09
N GLN A 24 2.04 12.89 -15.51
CA GLN A 24 2.79 11.90 -16.27
C GLN A 24 3.05 10.64 -15.43
N ASP A 25 3.41 10.78 -14.15
CA ASP A 25 3.60 9.61 -13.27
C ASP A 25 2.32 8.75 -13.17
N THR A 26 1.15 9.39 -13.19
CA THR A 26 -0.14 8.69 -13.18
C THR A 26 -0.39 7.95 -14.50
N LEU A 27 -0.05 8.57 -15.63
CA LEU A 27 -0.15 7.93 -16.95
C LEU A 27 0.81 6.75 -17.06
N ASP A 28 2.04 6.92 -16.59
CA ASP A 28 3.08 5.89 -16.65
C ASP A 28 2.65 4.64 -15.86
N ILE A 29 2.14 4.81 -14.64
CA ILE A 29 1.62 3.66 -13.87
C ILE A 29 0.44 2.98 -14.57
N ARG A 30 -0.48 3.76 -15.16
CA ARG A 30 -1.63 3.19 -15.88
C ARG A 30 -1.22 2.40 -17.13
N MET A 31 -0.13 2.82 -17.79
CA MET A 31 0.35 2.18 -19.02
C MET A 31 1.32 1.02 -18.75
N HIS A 32 2.13 1.11 -17.71
CA HIS A 32 3.26 0.22 -17.48
C HIS A 32 3.18 -0.60 -16.17
N GLY A 33 2.17 -0.35 -15.33
CA GLY A 33 1.98 -1.06 -14.07
C GLY A 33 2.58 -0.33 -12.87
N LEU A 34 2.42 -0.94 -11.69
CA LEU A 34 2.82 -0.36 -10.41
C LEU A 34 4.26 -0.66 -10.02
N ALA A 35 4.93 -1.63 -10.66
CA ALA A 35 6.29 -1.98 -10.29
C ALA A 35 7.30 -0.94 -10.81
N THR A 36 8.42 -0.80 -10.11
CA THR A 36 9.60 -0.10 -10.63
C THR A 36 10.25 -0.93 -11.74
N SER A 37 11.10 -0.28 -12.56
CA SER A 37 11.80 -0.94 -13.67
C SER A 37 12.75 -2.08 -13.25
N ASP A 38 13.15 -2.12 -11.99
CA ASP A 38 13.94 -3.19 -11.37
C ASP A 38 13.07 -4.27 -10.69
N ASN A 39 11.77 -4.30 -10.98
CA ASN A 39 10.79 -5.28 -10.49
C ASN A 39 10.61 -5.25 -8.96
N HIS A 40 10.57 -4.05 -8.37
CA HIS A 40 10.27 -3.86 -6.95
C HIS A 40 8.97 -3.04 -6.75
N PRO A 41 8.40 -3.03 -5.54
CA PRO A 41 7.25 -2.19 -5.25
C PRO A 41 7.60 -0.70 -5.42
N ASN A 42 6.86 0.02 -6.27
CA ASN A 42 6.99 1.46 -6.39
C ASN A 42 6.27 2.16 -5.24
N LEU A 43 6.96 2.46 -4.15
CA LEU A 43 6.32 3.16 -3.02
C LEU A 43 5.77 4.54 -3.40
N ARG A 44 6.28 5.20 -4.44
CA ARG A 44 5.71 6.47 -4.93
C ARG A 44 4.30 6.31 -5.49
N SER A 45 3.86 5.09 -5.84
CA SER A 45 2.51 4.87 -6.36
C SER A 45 1.40 5.24 -5.35
N TRP A 46 1.71 5.32 -4.06
CA TRP A 46 0.80 5.82 -3.02
C TRP A 46 0.42 7.30 -3.19
N CYS A 47 1.13 8.04 -4.05
CA CYS A 47 0.80 9.41 -4.43
C CYS A 47 -0.29 9.49 -5.51
N MET A 48 -0.76 8.36 -6.05
CA MET A 48 -1.81 8.35 -7.07
C MET A 48 -3.10 9.00 -6.55
N PRO A 49 -3.78 9.85 -7.34
CA PRO A 49 -5.02 10.49 -6.93
C PRO A 49 -6.08 9.49 -6.44
N GLY A 50 -6.65 9.75 -5.27
CA GLY A 50 -7.64 8.91 -4.61
C GLY A 50 -7.06 7.95 -3.55
N LEU A 51 -5.73 7.84 -3.46
CA LEU A 51 -5.05 7.03 -2.44
C LEU A 51 -4.66 7.82 -1.18
N GLU A 52 -4.88 9.14 -1.16
CA GLU A 52 -4.57 10.02 -0.03
C GLU A 52 -5.27 9.57 1.24
N ARG A 53 -6.43 8.93 1.08
CA ARG A 53 -7.17 8.33 2.18
C ARG A 53 -6.32 7.34 2.99
N TYR A 54 -5.40 6.61 2.37
CA TYR A 54 -4.55 5.64 3.05
C TYR A 54 -3.30 6.26 3.69
N ALA A 55 -3.08 7.56 3.50
CA ALA A 55 -1.87 8.24 3.98
C ALA A 55 -1.68 8.06 5.49
N SER A 56 -2.74 8.21 6.28
CA SER A 56 -2.68 8.12 7.74
C SER A 56 -2.83 6.70 8.30
N THR A 57 -3.22 5.72 7.47
CA THR A 57 -3.42 4.33 7.89
C THR A 57 -2.26 3.47 7.41
N VAL A 58 -2.37 2.90 6.21
CA VAL A 58 -1.39 1.98 5.65
C VAL A 58 -0.05 2.69 5.47
N VAL A 59 -0.01 3.88 4.87
CA VAL A 59 1.27 4.48 4.52
C VAL A 59 2.04 4.90 5.77
N LYS A 60 1.41 5.65 6.67
CA LYS A 60 2.06 6.11 7.90
C LYS A 60 2.39 4.95 8.84
N GLU A 61 1.42 4.10 9.16
CA GLU A 61 1.63 3.11 10.22
C GLU A 61 2.38 1.88 9.71
N CYS A 62 2.00 1.33 8.55
CA CYS A 62 2.68 0.14 8.00
C CYS A 62 4.01 0.46 7.34
N ILE A 63 4.06 1.46 6.45
CA ILE A 63 5.25 1.66 5.61
C ILE A 63 6.29 2.54 6.31
N VAL A 64 5.87 3.66 6.92
CA VAL A 64 6.78 4.61 7.57
C VAL A 64 7.17 4.15 8.96
N ASN A 65 6.19 3.87 9.83
CA ASN A 65 6.43 3.47 11.22
C ASN A 65 6.80 1.99 11.36
N LYS A 66 6.53 1.16 10.33
CA LYS A 66 6.74 -0.29 10.36
C LYS A 66 5.95 -0.99 11.47
N ASP A 67 4.80 -0.43 11.82
CA ASP A 67 3.86 -0.98 12.80
C ASP A 67 2.64 -1.58 12.08
N LEU A 68 2.80 -2.83 11.66
CA LEU A 68 1.76 -3.62 10.98
C LEU A 68 0.49 -3.75 11.83
N LYS A 69 0.63 -3.90 13.15
CA LYS A 69 -0.50 -4.08 14.07
C LYS A 69 -1.31 -2.81 14.22
N THR A 70 -0.65 -1.67 14.38
CA THR A 70 -1.33 -0.37 14.45
C THR A 70 -2.01 -0.06 13.11
N SER A 71 -1.33 -0.30 11.99
CA SER A 71 -1.93 -0.16 10.66
C SER A 71 -3.20 -1.01 10.50
N ALA A 72 -3.17 -2.28 10.92
CA ALA A 72 -4.33 -3.18 10.84
C ALA A 72 -5.50 -2.67 11.69
N LYS A 73 -5.25 -2.25 12.94
CA LYS A 73 -6.29 -1.72 13.84
C LYS A 73 -6.93 -0.45 13.31
N VAL A 74 -6.13 0.51 12.84
CA VAL A 74 -6.64 1.78 12.31
C VAL A 74 -7.40 1.56 10.99
N SER A 75 -6.91 0.64 10.13
CA SER A 75 -7.61 0.28 8.89
C SER A 75 -8.95 -0.39 9.18
N MET A 76 -9.00 -1.33 10.12
CA MET A 76 -10.25 -1.97 10.58
C MET A 76 -11.22 -0.95 11.17
N GLN A 77 -10.77 -0.04 12.04
CA GLN A 77 -11.65 0.99 12.59
C GLN A 77 -12.24 1.87 11.49
N ARG A 78 -11.43 2.17 10.46
CA ARG A 78 -11.90 2.92 9.31
C ARG A 78 -12.97 2.17 8.52
N THR A 79 -12.80 0.87 8.24
CA THR A 79 -13.79 0.12 7.46
C THR A 79 -15.15 0.11 8.16
N PHE A 80 -15.20 0.04 9.48
CA PHE A 80 -16.45 0.23 10.23
C PHE A 80 -17.05 1.63 10.06
N ASN A 81 -16.22 2.68 10.15
CA ASN A 81 -16.69 4.06 9.98
C ASN A 81 -17.21 4.34 8.56
N ASP A 82 -16.57 3.72 7.56
CA ASP A 82 -16.91 3.83 6.14
C ASP A 82 -18.04 2.84 5.74
N TRP A 83 -18.57 2.04 6.69
CA TRP A 83 -19.57 0.98 6.47
C TRP A 83 -19.16 -0.03 5.39
N SER A 84 -17.86 -0.29 5.29
CA SER A 84 -17.23 -1.19 4.32
C SER A 84 -16.61 -2.43 4.98
N ASP A 85 -16.90 -2.67 6.25
CA ASP A 85 -16.38 -3.79 7.04
C ASP A 85 -16.81 -5.15 6.49
N GLU A 86 -18.05 -5.31 6.06
CA GLU A 86 -18.53 -6.56 5.43
C GLU A 86 -17.81 -6.84 4.09
N ILE A 87 -17.50 -5.80 3.31
CA ILE A 87 -16.75 -5.93 2.06
C ILE A 87 -15.31 -6.35 2.35
N ASP A 88 -14.66 -5.72 3.33
CA ASP A 88 -13.29 -6.03 3.72
C ASP A 88 -13.17 -7.44 4.32
N ALA A 89 -14.13 -7.84 5.16
CA ALA A 89 -14.22 -9.20 5.71
C ALA A 89 -14.43 -10.25 4.61
N SER A 90 -15.32 -9.97 3.65
CA SER A 90 -15.55 -10.85 2.49
C SER A 90 -14.29 -11.01 1.66
N TYR A 91 -13.54 -9.92 1.42
CA TYR A 91 -12.26 -9.96 0.72
C TYR A 91 -11.20 -10.76 1.50
N CYS A 92 -11.08 -10.56 2.82
CA CYS A 92 -10.17 -11.34 3.66
C CYS A 92 -10.44 -12.85 3.57
N PHE A 93 -11.71 -13.24 3.55
CA PHE A 93 -12.11 -14.64 3.42
C PHE A 93 -11.82 -15.19 2.02
N ALA A 94 -12.29 -14.50 0.97
CA ALA A 94 -12.17 -14.95 -0.42
C ALA A 94 -10.70 -15.10 -0.86
N GLU A 95 -9.83 -14.19 -0.41
CA GLU A 95 -8.41 -14.20 -0.74
C GLU A 95 -7.56 -15.06 0.22
N GLY A 96 -8.18 -15.73 1.19
CA GLY A 96 -7.51 -16.61 2.15
C GLY A 96 -6.59 -15.88 3.14
N HIS A 97 -6.80 -14.58 3.35
CA HIS A 97 -6.00 -13.78 4.28
C HIS A 97 -6.31 -14.11 5.74
N CYS A 98 -7.55 -14.48 6.05
CA CYS A 98 -7.99 -14.76 7.43
C CYS A 98 -7.31 -15.99 8.06
N THR A 99 -6.75 -16.89 7.25
CA THR A 99 -5.99 -18.08 7.70
C THR A 99 -4.51 -18.02 7.30
N ASN A 100 -4.02 -16.85 6.88
CA ASN A 100 -2.63 -16.68 6.48
C ASN A 100 -1.75 -16.45 7.71
N HIS A 101 -0.86 -17.39 7.98
CA HIS A 101 0.12 -17.31 9.08
C HIS A 101 1.55 -16.99 8.62
N VAL A 102 1.73 -16.70 7.33
CA VAL A 102 3.03 -16.35 6.74
C VAL A 102 3.40 -14.90 7.05
N VAL A 103 2.40 -14.01 7.14
CA VAL A 103 2.60 -12.62 7.57
C VAL A 103 2.72 -12.58 9.09
N THR A 104 3.75 -11.88 9.58
CA THR A 104 4.03 -11.68 11.01
C THR A 104 4.28 -10.20 11.28
N ASP A 105 4.34 -9.81 12.56
CA ASP A 105 4.63 -8.41 12.94
C ASP A 105 6.02 -7.92 12.49
N ASN A 106 6.92 -8.83 12.13
CA ASN A 106 8.27 -8.50 11.67
C ASN A 106 8.43 -8.65 10.15
N THR A 107 7.34 -8.90 9.42
CA THR A 107 7.36 -9.04 7.97
C THR A 107 7.92 -7.77 7.33
N THR A 108 9.00 -7.93 6.56
CA THR A 108 9.64 -6.82 5.84
C THR A 108 9.05 -6.69 4.43
N LEU A 109 9.38 -5.58 3.75
CA LEU A 109 9.01 -5.40 2.34
C LEU A 109 9.57 -6.53 1.46
N SER A 110 10.81 -6.97 1.70
CA SER A 110 11.40 -8.10 0.96
C SER A 110 10.69 -9.42 1.23
N ASP A 111 10.19 -9.63 2.45
CA ASP A 111 9.39 -10.82 2.74
C ASP A 111 8.04 -10.75 2.03
N MET A 112 7.39 -9.59 2.00
CA MET A 112 6.15 -9.40 1.25
C MET A 112 6.34 -9.67 -0.25
N GLU A 113 7.43 -9.19 -0.85
CA GLU A 113 7.75 -9.49 -2.24
C GLU A 113 7.84 -11.00 -2.50
N LYS A 114 8.49 -11.77 -1.62
CA LYS A 114 8.56 -13.24 -1.75
C LYS A 114 7.18 -13.89 -1.60
N MET A 115 6.32 -13.32 -0.74
CA MET A 115 4.93 -13.79 -0.60
C MET A 115 4.12 -13.51 -1.87
N CYS A 116 4.34 -12.37 -2.53
CA CYS A 116 3.75 -12.04 -3.83
C CYS A 116 4.29 -12.98 -4.93
N ASP A 117 5.60 -13.21 -4.98
CA ASP A 117 6.23 -14.16 -5.92
C ASP A 117 5.59 -15.56 -5.78
N TYR A 118 5.40 -16.02 -4.55
CA TYR A 118 4.75 -17.29 -4.27
C TYR A 118 3.27 -17.31 -4.71
N ARG A 119 2.50 -16.24 -4.42
CA ARG A 119 1.07 -16.17 -4.71
C ARG A 119 0.77 -16.04 -6.20
N PHE A 120 1.59 -15.27 -6.93
CA PHE A 120 1.35 -14.93 -8.33
C PHE A 120 2.26 -15.68 -9.31
N GLY A 121 3.01 -16.68 -8.83
CA GLY A 121 3.73 -17.65 -9.64
C GLY A 121 5.20 -17.32 -9.89
N ASP A 122 5.56 -16.05 -10.00
CA ASP A 122 6.92 -15.52 -9.91
C ASP A 122 6.88 -13.98 -9.78
N ARG A 123 8.05 -13.32 -9.87
CA ARG A 123 8.15 -11.86 -9.85
C ARG A 123 7.32 -11.17 -10.93
N ARG A 124 7.34 -11.70 -12.16
CA ARG A 124 6.60 -11.15 -13.32
C ARG A 124 5.10 -11.35 -13.20
N GLY A 125 4.64 -12.19 -12.28
CA GLY A 125 3.22 -12.39 -12.01
C GLY A 125 2.54 -11.16 -11.38
N TRP A 126 3.30 -10.29 -10.73
CA TRP A 126 2.76 -9.09 -10.06
C TRP A 126 3.49 -7.79 -10.41
N THR A 127 4.65 -7.85 -11.07
CA THR A 127 5.36 -6.69 -11.65
C THR A 127 5.06 -6.55 -13.13
#